data_AF-E0DE51-F1
#
_entry.id   AF-E0DE51-F1
#
_cell.length_a   1.000
_cell.length_b   1.000
_cell.length_c   1.000
_cell.angle_alpha   90.00
_cell.angle_beta   90.00
_cell.angle_gamma   90.00
#
_symmetry.space_group_name_H-M   'P 1'
#
loop_
_entity.id
_entity.type
_entity.pdbx_description
1 polymer ?
#
loop_
_entity_poly.entity_id
_entity_poly.type
_entity_poly.pdbx_seq_one_letter_code
_entity_poly.pdbx_strand_id
1 'polypeptide(L)'
;MRLPATTAAFFDLDKTVIATSSAYVYGKEFLNSGLISPSTAFSMSLAKASYMVSGHSSEQMDASRDQLSNMVTGWDVNQVKQIADDTLHTVVAPTIYAEARDLIAHHLAAGHDVVIISASATVLVEPIAKELGVRTVIATKLEEADGKFTGNISFYCKGAAKAEAIRTLAAQNGYNLATSYAYSDSATDLPMLETVGHPIAVNPDRALRKIAAERDWEIRTFRNPIPLIPMPTGKELSIGGSVIAGIAAVSAGIWWWYRRPHHAA
;
A
#
# COMPACT_ATOMS: atom_id res chain seq x y z
N MET A 1 15.76 8.73 37.56
CA MET A 1 14.50 8.00 37.32
C MET A 1 14.46 7.68 35.83
N ARG A 2 14.54 6.41 35.44
CA ARG A 2 14.42 6.01 34.01
C ARG A 2 12.97 6.26 33.62
N LEU A 3 12.72 6.99 32.53
CA LEU A 3 11.36 7.10 31.98
C LEU A 3 10.80 5.68 31.76
N PRO A 4 9.50 5.44 31.98
CA PRO A 4 8.91 4.14 31.66
C PRO A 4 9.18 3.83 30.18
N ALA A 5 9.61 2.61 29.90
CA ALA A 5 9.95 2.22 28.53
C ALA A 5 8.70 2.28 27.65
N THR A 6 8.80 2.93 26.50
CA THR A 6 7.65 3.22 25.64
C THR A 6 7.30 2.00 24.78
N THR A 7 6.02 1.68 24.67
CA THR A 7 5.52 0.63 23.76
C THR A 7 5.28 1.23 22.38
N ALA A 8 5.67 0.49 21.33
CA ALA A 8 5.41 0.86 19.94
C ALA A 8 4.62 -0.22 19.20
N ALA A 9 3.90 0.19 18.15
CA ALA A 9 3.18 -0.70 17.24
C ALA A 9 3.61 -0.44 15.79
N PHE A 10 4.19 -1.45 15.17
CA PHE A 10 4.73 -1.41 13.81
C PHE A 10 3.75 -2.06 12.84
N PHE A 11 3.29 -1.30 11.85
CA PHE A 11 2.33 -1.78 10.85
C PHE A 11 3.02 -1.88 9.49
N ASP A 12 3.06 -3.07 8.92
CA ASP A 12 3.19 -3.17 7.47
C ASP A 12 1.98 -2.51 6.79
N LEU A 13 2.17 -2.07 5.55
CA LEU A 13 1.17 -1.28 4.84
C LEU A 13 0.37 -2.10 3.83
N ASP A 14 1.04 -2.62 2.82
CA ASP A 14 0.41 -3.26 1.67
C ASP A 14 -0.21 -4.58 2.09
N LYS A 15 -1.49 -4.82 1.78
CA LYS A 15 -2.28 -5.99 2.20
C LYS A 15 -2.49 -6.17 3.71
N THR A 16 -1.78 -5.41 4.54
CA THR A 16 -1.93 -5.37 5.99
C THR A 16 -2.89 -4.27 6.44
N VAL A 17 -2.56 -2.99 6.18
CA VAL A 17 -3.41 -1.83 6.50
C VAL A 17 -4.32 -1.49 5.32
N ILE A 18 -3.78 -1.58 4.11
CA ILE A 18 -4.52 -1.41 2.85
C ILE A 18 -4.86 -2.78 2.28
N ALA A 19 -6.06 -2.98 1.74
CA ALA A 19 -6.53 -4.23 1.16
C ALA A 19 -5.83 -4.66 -0.14
N THR A 20 -4.89 -3.87 -0.63
CA THR A 20 -4.19 -4.03 -1.89
C THR A 20 -2.75 -3.52 -1.78
N SER A 21 -1.96 -3.64 -2.84
CA SER A 21 -0.64 -3.02 -2.90
C SER A 21 -0.75 -1.55 -3.27
N SER A 22 -0.08 -0.68 -2.52
CA SER A 22 0.01 0.75 -2.82
C SER A 22 0.62 0.99 -4.20
N ALA A 23 1.65 0.23 -4.60
CA ALA A 23 2.23 0.31 -5.93
C ALA A 23 1.21 0.00 -7.04
N TYR A 24 0.28 -0.92 -6.81
CA TYR A 24 -0.79 -1.21 -7.76
C TYR A 24 -1.84 -0.08 -7.81
N VAL A 25 -2.21 0.47 -6.66
CA VAL A 25 -3.19 1.57 -6.57
C VAL A 25 -2.69 2.81 -7.31
N TYR A 26 -1.46 3.26 -7.02
CA TYR A 26 -0.88 4.41 -7.67
C TYR A 26 -0.44 4.12 -9.11
N GLY A 27 -0.09 2.87 -9.43
CA GLY A 27 0.37 2.48 -10.77
C GLY A 27 -0.62 2.80 -11.88
N LYS A 28 -1.93 2.70 -11.61
CA LYS A 28 -2.96 3.10 -12.58
C LYS A 28 -2.93 4.60 -12.85
N GLU A 29 -2.71 5.42 -11.83
CA GLU A 29 -2.68 6.87 -11.98
C GLU A 29 -1.35 7.36 -12.59
N PHE A 30 -0.25 6.64 -12.34
CA PHE A 30 1.01 6.86 -13.06
C PHE A 30 0.90 6.55 -14.55
N LEU A 31 0.07 5.59 -14.96
CA LEU A 31 -0.26 5.37 -16.37
C LEU A 31 -1.09 6.53 -16.95
N ASN A 32 -2.13 6.97 -16.24
CA ASN A 32 -3.02 8.05 -16.70
C ASN A 32 -2.29 9.40 -16.83
N SER A 33 -1.32 9.66 -15.96
CA SER A 33 -0.47 10.86 -15.98
C SER A 33 0.71 10.79 -16.97
N GLY A 34 0.95 9.64 -17.59
CA GLY A 34 2.03 9.41 -18.55
C GLY A 34 3.41 9.14 -17.95
N LEU A 35 3.54 9.05 -16.61
CA LEU A 35 4.78 8.66 -15.93
C LEU A 35 5.17 7.21 -16.24
N ILE A 36 4.17 6.32 -16.33
CA ILE A 36 4.35 4.97 -16.88
C ILE A 36 3.80 4.98 -18.29
N SER A 37 4.64 4.60 -19.26
CA SER A 37 4.17 4.41 -20.64
C SER A 37 3.44 3.05 -20.79
N PRO A 38 2.50 2.90 -21.74
CA PRO A 38 1.85 1.61 -21.99
C PRO A 38 2.82 0.46 -22.29
N SER A 39 3.94 0.74 -22.97
CA SER A 39 4.97 -0.26 -23.25
C SER A 39 5.73 -0.67 -21.98
N THR A 40 6.00 0.29 -21.07
CA THR A 40 6.55 0.00 -19.74
C THR A 40 5.58 -0.86 -18.92
N ALA A 41 4.29 -0.56 -18.92
CA ALA A 41 3.29 -1.38 -18.24
C ALA A 41 3.23 -2.82 -18.79
N PHE A 42 3.35 -2.96 -20.11
CA PHE A 42 3.38 -4.27 -20.76
C PHE A 42 4.63 -5.08 -20.39
N SER A 43 5.81 -4.46 -20.42
CA SER A 43 7.05 -5.13 -20.02
C SER A 43 7.03 -5.54 -18.54
N MET A 44 6.45 -4.71 -17.66
CA MET A 44 6.22 -5.05 -16.25
C MET A 44 5.29 -6.26 -16.10
N SER A 45 4.23 -6.34 -16.90
CA SER A 45 3.30 -7.47 -16.88
C SER A 45 4.00 -8.77 -17.28
N LEU A 46 4.87 -8.71 -18.30
CA LEU A 46 5.71 -9.83 -18.71
C LEU A 46 6.72 -10.25 -17.64
N ALA A 47 7.40 -9.28 -17.01
CA ALA A 47 8.36 -9.55 -15.92
C ALA A 47 7.68 -10.19 -14.71
N LYS A 48 6.47 -9.73 -14.36
CA LYS A 48 5.68 -10.34 -13.29
C LYS A 48 5.22 -11.76 -13.65
N ALA A 49 4.80 -11.98 -14.91
CA ALA A 49 4.40 -13.30 -15.38
C ALA A 49 5.57 -14.28 -15.36
N SER A 50 6.74 -13.89 -15.86
CA SER A 50 7.95 -14.72 -15.80
C SER A 50 8.38 -15.01 -14.37
N TYR A 51 8.29 -14.02 -13.48
CA TYR A 51 8.55 -14.18 -12.04
C TYR A 51 7.63 -15.21 -11.37
N MET A 52 6.33 -15.20 -11.68
CA MET A 52 5.39 -16.20 -11.14
C MET A 52 5.70 -17.63 -11.61
N VAL A 53 6.39 -17.77 -12.75
CA VAL A 53 6.73 -19.07 -13.35
C VAL A 53 8.09 -19.59 -12.86
N SER A 54 9.04 -18.73 -12.47
CA SER A 54 10.43 -19.13 -12.20
C SER A 54 10.73 -19.69 -10.80
N GLY A 55 9.85 -19.51 -9.81
CA GLY A 55 10.09 -20.03 -8.44
C GLY A 55 11.18 -19.26 -7.66
N HIS A 56 11.22 -19.43 -6.34
CA HIS A 56 11.76 -18.46 -5.37
C HIS A 56 13.27 -18.62 -5.07
N SER A 57 14.06 -17.53 -5.05
CA SER A 57 15.45 -17.49 -4.55
C SER A 57 15.88 -16.08 -4.05
N SER A 58 16.97 -16.00 -3.27
CA SER A 58 17.51 -14.75 -2.70
C SER A 58 18.02 -13.72 -3.73
N GLU A 59 18.34 -14.14 -4.97
CA GLU A 59 18.68 -13.25 -6.09
C GLU A 59 17.51 -12.30 -6.45
N GLN A 60 16.28 -12.59 -6.01
CA GLN A 60 15.09 -11.82 -6.34
C GLN A 60 14.92 -10.53 -5.54
N MET A 61 15.58 -10.38 -4.39
CA MET A 61 15.50 -9.13 -3.63
C MET A 61 16.21 -8.00 -4.39
N ASP A 62 17.36 -8.30 -4.97
CA ASP A 62 18.11 -7.40 -5.84
C ASP A 62 17.35 -7.16 -7.14
N ALA A 63 16.82 -8.21 -7.79
CA ALA A 63 16.04 -8.04 -9.03
C ALA A 63 14.79 -7.15 -8.86
N SER A 64 14.05 -7.28 -7.74
CA SER A 64 12.87 -6.43 -7.46
C SER A 64 13.27 -4.99 -7.17
N ARG A 65 14.40 -4.81 -6.47
CA ARG A 65 14.97 -3.50 -6.15
C ARG A 65 15.43 -2.80 -7.43
N ASP A 66 16.15 -3.51 -8.29
CA ASP A 66 16.64 -3.02 -9.57
C ASP A 66 15.51 -2.68 -10.54
N GLN A 67 14.45 -3.50 -10.56
CA GLN A 67 13.26 -3.19 -11.36
C GLN A 67 12.57 -1.90 -10.89
N LEU A 68 12.42 -1.72 -9.57
CA LEU A 68 11.84 -0.49 -9.00
C LEU A 68 12.72 0.72 -9.32
N SER A 69 14.03 0.58 -9.11
CA SER A 69 15.05 1.58 -9.46
C SER A 69 14.92 2.03 -10.91
N ASN A 70 15.01 1.09 -11.85
CA ASN A 70 14.95 1.38 -13.28
C ASN A 70 13.63 2.01 -13.72
N MET A 71 12.52 1.68 -13.04
CA MET A 71 11.20 2.20 -13.36
C MET A 71 11.06 3.69 -13.03
N VAL A 72 11.60 4.12 -11.89
CA VAL A 72 11.40 5.48 -11.38
C VAL A 72 12.48 6.46 -11.84
N THR A 73 13.58 5.98 -12.41
CA THR A 73 14.68 6.82 -12.91
C THR A 73 14.17 7.92 -13.84
N GLY A 74 14.48 9.18 -13.50
CA GLY A 74 14.14 10.36 -14.29
C GLY A 74 12.73 10.90 -14.07
N TRP A 75 11.89 10.26 -13.27
CA TRP A 75 10.57 10.79 -12.91
C TRP A 75 10.70 12.07 -12.10
N ASP A 76 9.83 13.04 -12.39
CA ASP A 76 9.72 14.28 -11.61
C ASP A 76 9.12 13.97 -10.23
N VAL A 77 9.86 14.33 -9.17
CA VAL A 77 9.47 14.02 -7.79
C VAL A 77 8.19 14.74 -7.39
N ASN A 78 8.01 15.99 -7.84
CA ASN A 78 6.82 16.78 -7.50
C ASN A 78 5.58 16.23 -8.20
N GLN A 79 5.71 15.78 -9.45
CA GLN A 79 4.64 15.11 -10.16
C GLN A 79 4.20 13.83 -9.42
N VAL A 80 5.14 13.02 -8.92
CA VAL A 80 4.83 11.81 -8.15
C VAL A 80 4.15 12.15 -6.83
N LYS A 81 4.63 13.16 -6.10
CA LYS A 81 4.00 13.67 -4.86
C LYS A 81 2.57 14.12 -5.12
N GLN A 82 2.37 14.93 -6.16
CA GLN A 82 1.05 15.44 -6.52
C GLN A 82 0.08 14.31 -6.85
N ILE A 83 0.50 13.33 -7.66
CA ILE A 83 -0.33 12.16 -7.97
C ILE A 83 -0.64 11.36 -6.70
N ALA A 84 0.35 11.18 -5.81
CA ALA A 84 0.13 10.47 -4.56
C ALA A 84 -0.95 11.15 -3.69
N ASP A 85 -0.88 12.48 -3.55
CA ASP A 85 -1.87 13.26 -2.81
C ASP A 85 -3.25 13.24 -3.48
N ASP A 86 -3.33 13.44 -4.80
CA ASP A 86 -4.60 13.47 -5.55
C ASP A 86 -5.33 12.12 -5.55
N THR A 87 -4.55 11.03 -5.57
CA THR A 87 -5.06 9.65 -5.59
C THR A 87 -5.44 9.16 -4.20
N LEU A 88 -4.95 9.81 -3.13
CA LEU A 88 -5.13 9.37 -1.75
C LEU A 88 -6.61 9.21 -1.39
N HIS A 89 -7.40 10.28 -1.50
CA HIS A 89 -8.79 10.25 -1.01
C HIS A 89 -9.76 9.48 -1.93
N THR A 90 -9.46 9.45 -3.24
CA THR A 90 -10.36 8.88 -4.25
C THR A 90 -10.12 7.41 -4.51
N VAL A 91 -8.87 6.93 -4.37
CA VAL A 91 -8.50 5.55 -4.73
C VAL A 91 -7.88 4.80 -3.55
N VAL A 92 -7.01 5.43 -2.76
CA VAL A 92 -6.27 4.72 -1.71
C VAL A 92 -7.09 4.58 -0.43
N ALA A 93 -7.62 5.66 0.10
CA ALA A 93 -8.33 5.66 1.37
C ALA A 93 -9.55 4.70 1.40
N PRO A 94 -10.31 4.53 0.30
CA PRO A 94 -11.35 3.50 0.21
C PRO A 94 -10.87 2.06 0.39
N THR A 95 -9.57 1.82 0.18
CA THR A 95 -8.95 0.50 0.27
C THR A 95 -8.35 0.21 1.64
N ILE A 96 -8.31 1.18 2.55
CA ILE A 96 -7.85 0.98 3.92
C ILE A 96 -8.89 0.15 4.68
N TYR A 97 -8.44 -0.90 5.37
CA TYR A 97 -9.31 -1.69 6.24
C TYR A 97 -9.82 -0.87 7.42
N ALA A 98 -11.13 -0.94 7.68
CA ALA A 98 -11.76 -0.39 8.88
C ALA A 98 -11.05 -0.87 10.14
N GLU A 99 -10.80 -2.17 10.18
CA GLU A 99 -10.19 -2.86 11.30
C GLU A 99 -8.75 -2.39 11.54
N ALA A 100 -8.03 -2.01 10.48
CA ALA A 100 -6.70 -1.42 10.62
C ALA A 100 -6.77 0.00 11.19
N ARG A 101 -7.75 0.82 10.77
CA ARG A 101 -7.97 2.16 11.35
C ARG A 101 -8.31 2.08 12.83
N ASP A 102 -9.24 1.20 13.19
CA ASP A 102 -9.65 1.00 14.58
C ASP A 102 -8.48 0.52 15.45
N LEU A 103 -7.66 -0.38 14.93
CA LEU A 103 -6.49 -0.89 15.62
C LEU A 103 -5.42 0.18 15.82
N ILE A 104 -5.12 0.97 14.78
CA ILE A 104 -4.20 2.10 14.88
C ILE A 104 -4.71 3.11 15.92
N ALA A 105 -5.99 3.48 15.86
CA ALA A 105 -6.61 4.38 16.82
C ALA A 105 -6.54 3.84 18.25
N HIS A 106 -6.71 2.52 18.43
CA HIS A 106 -6.59 1.87 19.72
C HIS A 106 -5.16 1.99 20.30
N HIS A 107 -4.12 1.75 19.50
CA HIS A 107 -2.74 1.95 19.94
C HIS A 107 -2.44 3.40 20.32
N LEU A 108 -2.90 4.35 19.50
CA LEU A 108 -2.74 5.78 19.80
C LEU A 108 -3.45 6.18 21.10
N ALA A 109 -4.68 5.70 21.31
CA ALA A 109 -5.44 5.96 22.54
C ALA A 109 -4.81 5.31 23.79
N ALA A 110 -4.09 4.21 23.62
CA ALA A 110 -3.31 3.56 24.67
C ALA A 110 -1.97 4.26 24.97
N GLY A 111 -1.63 5.34 24.25
CA GLY A 111 -0.37 6.06 24.40
C GLY A 111 0.83 5.33 23.80
N HIS A 112 0.60 4.36 22.91
CA HIS A 112 1.66 3.70 22.16
C HIS A 112 2.10 4.57 20.98
N ASP A 113 3.39 4.53 20.66
CA ASP A 113 3.88 5.10 19.40
C ASP A 113 3.48 4.19 18.24
N VAL A 114 2.86 4.74 17.21
CA VAL A 114 2.50 4.01 16.00
C VAL A 114 3.48 4.34 14.88
N VAL A 115 3.94 3.30 14.18
CA VAL A 115 4.90 3.40 13.08
C VAL A 115 4.39 2.60 11.88
N ILE A 116 4.29 3.24 10.71
CA ILE A 116 4.10 2.50 9.45
C ILE A 116 5.48 2.12 8.91
N ILE A 117 5.65 0.83 8.57
CA ILE A 117 6.90 0.28 8.04
C ILE A 117 6.66 -0.49 6.73
N SER A 118 7.13 0.04 5.61
CA SER A 118 6.70 -0.45 4.29
C SER A 118 7.85 -0.55 3.28
N ALA A 119 7.81 -1.59 2.44
CA ALA A 119 8.72 -1.72 1.30
C ALA A 119 8.43 -0.72 0.17
N SER A 120 7.26 -0.06 0.17
CA SER A 120 6.90 0.97 -0.79
C SER A 120 7.69 2.26 -0.58
N ALA A 121 7.79 3.08 -1.62
CA ALA A 121 8.53 4.34 -1.58
C ALA A 121 7.89 5.33 -0.61
N THR A 122 8.73 6.06 0.13
CA THR A 122 8.32 7.04 1.16
C THR A 122 7.26 8.02 0.65
N VAL A 123 7.46 8.53 -0.58
CA VAL A 123 6.53 9.45 -1.26
C VAL A 123 5.09 8.92 -1.40
N LEU A 124 4.91 7.60 -1.44
CA LEU A 124 3.60 6.96 -1.54
C LEU A 124 2.99 6.63 -0.17
N VAL A 125 3.86 6.42 0.82
CA VAL A 125 3.48 5.95 2.17
C VAL A 125 3.11 7.11 3.08
N GLU A 126 3.84 8.23 2.99
CA GLU A 126 3.62 9.40 3.85
C GLU A 126 2.19 9.97 3.77
N PRO A 127 1.56 10.14 2.59
CA PRO A 127 0.18 10.61 2.51
C PRO A 127 -0.81 9.69 3.24
N ILE A 128 -0.58 8.37 3.16
CA ILE A 128 -1.40 7.35 3.82
C ILE A 128 -1.20 7.38 5.34
N ALA A 129 0.04 7.50 5.80
CA ALA A 129 0.33 7.62 7.22
C ALA A 129 -0.32 8.86 7.82
N LYS A 130 -0.26 10.00 7.11
CA LYS A 130 -0.91 11.25 7.49
C LYS A 130 -2.43 11.09 7.60
N GLU A 131 -3.05 10.44 6.62
CA GLU A 131 -4.49 10.09 6.63
C GLU A 131 -4.89 9.21 7.83
N LEU A 132 -3.97 8.38 8.32
CA LEU A 132 -4.17 7.53 9.50
C LEU A 132 -3.80 8.20 10.82
N GLY A 133 -3.35 9.46 10.80
CA GLY A 133 -2.87 10.17 11.99
C GLY A 133 -1.53 9.64 12.52
N VAL A 134 -0.79 8.87 11.71
CA VAL A 134 0.50 8.28 12.06
C VAL A 134 1.63 9.20 11.62
N ARG A 135 2.46 9.64 12.58
CA ARG A 135 3.58 10.56 12.33
C ARG A 135 4.86 9.89 11.86
N THR A 136 5.08 8.63 12.25
CA THR A 136 6.36 7.96 12.04
C THR A 136 6.24 6.96 10.91
N VAL A 137 7.06 7.14 9.87
CA VAL A 137 7.13 6.26 8.70
C VAL A 137 8.56 5.77 8.52
N ILE A 138 8.71 4.46 8.32
CA ILE A 138 9.93 3.83 7.84
C ILE A 138 9.60 3.19 6.49
N ALA A 139 10.05 3.81 5.41
CA ALA A 139 9.74 3.36 4.06
C ALA A 139 10.98 3.35 3.17
N THR A 140 10.87 2.74 1.99
CA THR A 140 11.94 2.75 0.99
C THR A 140 12.27 4.18 0.58
N LYS A 141 13.56 4.53 0.57
CA LYS A 141 14.06 5.86 0.22
C LYS A 141 14.70 5.83 -1.16
N LEU A 142 14.20 6.68 -2.03
CA LEU A 142 14.73 6.92 -3.37
C LEU A 142 15.64 8.14 -3.32
N GLU A 143 16.77 8.10 -4.01
CA GLU A 143 17.64 9.26 -4.15
C GLU A 143 17.05 10.24 -5.18
N GLU A 144 17.16 11.53 -4.85
CA GLU A 144 16.66 12.64 -5.65
C GLU A 144 17.84 13.52 -6.06
N ALA A 145 17.90 13.90 -7.33
CA ALA A 145 18.82 14.90 -7.86
C ALA A 145 18.09 15.78 -8.89
N ASP A 146 18.28 17.09 -8.81
CA ASP A 146 17.68 18.07 -9.75
C ASP A 146 16.15 17.93 -9.90
N GLY A 147 15.45 17.62 -8.80
CA GLY A 147 14.00 17.44 -8.77
C GLY A 147 13.50 16.11 -9.36
N LYS A 148 14.40 15.18 -9.70
CA LYS A 148 14.08 13.88 -10.28
C LYS A 148 14.64 12.72 -9.48
N PHE A 149 14.00 11.56 -9.56
CA PHE A 149 14.58 10.33 -9.00
C PHE A 149 15.78 9.87 -9.83
N THR A 150 16.89 9.55 -9.17
CA THR A 150 18.12 9.09 -9.85
C THR A 150 18.06 7.61 -10.25
N GLY A 151 17.09 6.87 -9.71
CA GLY A 151 17.03 5.40 -9.76
C GLY A 151 17.69 4.75 -8.55
N ASN A 152 18.64 5.40 -7.89
CA ASN A 152 19.28 4.82 -6.72
C ASN A 152 18.31 4.74 -5.53
N ILE A 153 18.40 3.62 -4.81
CA ILE A 153 17.63 3.37 -3.59
C ILE A 153 18.59 3.49 -2.40
N SER A 154 18.53 4.59 -1.65
CA SER A 154 19.43 4.79 -0.50
C SER A 154 19.07 3.89 0.69
N PHE A 155 17.81 3.46 0.78
CA PHE A 155 17.34 2.49 1.78
C PHE A 155 16.17 1.68 1.23
N TYR A 156 16.26 0.34 1.29
CA TYR A 156 15.19 -0.54 0.84
C TYR A 156 14.56 -1.28 2.02
N CYS A 157 13.33 -0.92 2.37
CA CYS A 157 12.67 -1.33 3.61
C CYS A 157 11.94 -2.68 3.44
N LYS A 158 12.70 -3.75 3.15
CA LYS A 158 12.15 -5.10 2.91
C LYS A 158 12.87 -6.16 3.74
N GLY A 159 12.11 -7.13 4.25
CA GLY A 159 12.65 -8.28 4.99
C GLY A 159 13.50 -7.87 6.19
N ALA A 160 14.74 -8.35 6.24
CA ALA A 160 15.67 -8.08 7.35
C ALA A 160 15.91 -6.58 7.60
N ALA A 161 15.82 -5.74 6.56
CA ALA A 161 15.97 -4.29 6.70
C ALA A 161 14.85 -3.67 7.53
N LYS A 162 13.63 -4.23 7.51
CA LYS A 162 12.54 -3.78 8.40
C LYS A 162 12.87 -4.05 9.87
N ALA A 163 13.34 -5.27 10.15
CA ALA A 163 13.74 -5.68 11.50
C ALA A 163 14.86 -4.79 12.06
N GLU A 164 15.85 -4.46 11.23
CA GLU A 164 16.96 -3.59 11.63
C GLU A 164 16.51 -2.15 11.87
N ALA A 165 15.62 -1.62 11.04
CA ALA A 165 15.05 -0.30 11.22
C ALA A 165 14.23 -0.21 12.52
N ILE A 166 13.48 -1.26 12.87
CA ILE A 166 12.76 -1.34 14.16
C ILE A 166 13.72 -1.32 15.34
N ARG A 167 14.79 -2.13 15.31
CA ARG A 167 15.80 -2.14 16.38
C ARG A 167 16.49 -0.80 16.54
N THR A 168 16.84 -0.16 15.42
CA THR A 168 17.45 1.18 15.40
C THR A 168 16.51 2.21 16.02
N LEU A 169 15.24 2.24 15.59
CA LEU A 169 14.26 3.20 16.11
C LEU A 169 13.98 2.94 17.61
N ALA A 170 13.91 1.67 18.02
CA ALA A 170 13.73 1.30 19.42
C ALA A 170 14.88 1.79 20.31
N ALA A 171 16.13 1.66 19.83
CA ALA A 171 17.29 2.18 20.55
C ALA A 171 17.27 3.71 20.66
N GLN A 172 16.83 4.41 19.60
CA GLN A 172 16.75 5.87 19.57
C GLN A 172 15.65 6.42 20.49
N ASN A 173 14.48 5.79 20.49
CA ASN A 173 13.31 6.30 21.18
C ASN A 173 13.04 5.61 22.53
N GLY A 174 13.88 4.64 22.92
CA GLY A 174 13.74 3.91 24.18
C GLY A 174 12.57 2.93 24.21
N TYR A 175 12.23 2.33 23.06
CA TYR A 175 11.12 1.38 22.99
C TYR A 175 11.46 0.05 23.64
N ASN A 176 10.52 -0.48 24.42
CA ASN A 176 10.62 -1.86 24.90
C ASN A 176 9.97 -2.81 23.89
N LEU A 177 10.79 -3.40 23.02
CA LEU A 177 10.31 -4.31 21.98
C LEU A 177 9.56 -5.54 22.53
N ALA A 178 9.88 -6.00 23.75
CA ALA A 178 9.18 -7.12 24.39
C ALA A 178 7.72 -6.82 24.76
N THR A 179 7.35 -5.54 24.80
CA THR A 179 5.97 -5.07 25.00
C THR A 179 5.39 -4.39 23.77
N SER A 180 6.13 -4.40 22.64
CA SER A 180 5.73 -3.81 21.38
C SER A 180 5.02 -4.81 20.46
N TYR A 181 4.39 -4.27 19.42
CA TYR A 181 3.52 -4.99 18.49
C TYR A 181 4.03 -4.87 17.06
N ALA A 182 3.82 -5.91 16.26
CA ALA A 182 4.09 -5.86 14.82
C ALA A 182 3.00 -6.59 14.04
N TYR A 183 2.56 -5.99 12.94
CA TYR A 183 1.46 -6.48 12.10
C TYR A 183 1.94 -6.64 10.64
N SER A 184 1.72 -7.81 10.04
CA SER A 184 2.02 -8.04 8.61
C SER A 184 1.22 -9.20 8.02
N ASP A 185 1.00 -9.17 6.70
CA ASP A 185 0.43 -10.26 5.90
C ASP A 185 1.47 -11.23 5.34
N SER A 186 2.75 -10.85 5.29
CA SER A 186 3.74 -11.56 4.49
C SER A 186 4.81 -12.29 5.30
N ALA A 187 5.14 -13.51 4.88
CA ALA A 187 6.30 -14.24 5.43
C ALA A 187 7.63 -13.53 5.16
N THR A 188 7.69 -12.61 4.20
CA THR A 188 8.87 -11.77 3.97
C THR A 188 9.18 -10.88 5.17
N ASP A 189 8.17 -10.51 5.96
CA ASP A 189 8.30 -9.71 7.17
C ASP A 189 8.51 -10.55 8.44
N LEU A 190 8.73 -11.87 8.31
CA LEU A 190 9.05 -12.72 9.44
C LEU A 190 10.16 -12.16 10.34
N PRO A 191 11.29 -11.65 9.79
CA PRO A 191 12.34 -11.06 10.63
C PRO A 191 11.85 -9.86 11.45
N MET A 192 10.89 -9.08 10.94
CA MET A 192 10.28 -7.96 11.65
C MET A 192 9.37 -8.46 12.77
N LEU A 193 8.50 -9.43 12.49
CA LEU A 193 7.58 -10.00 13.48
C LEU A 193 8.35 -10.63 14.65
N GLU A 194 9.48 -11.28 14.39
CA GLU A 194 10.36 -11.86 15.42
C GLU A 194 11.05 -10.83 16.33
N THR A 195 11.02 -9.53 16.00
CA THR A 195 11.67 -8.50 16.83
C THR A 195 10.87 -8.07 18.05
N VAL A 196 9.56 -8.35 18.08
CA VAL A 196 8.63 -7.81 19.08
C VAL A 196 8.04 -8.91 19.97
N GLY A 197 7.51 -8.53 21.13
CA GLY A 197 6.83 -9.44 22.04
C GLY A 197 5.42 -9.84 21.60
N HIS A 198 4.77 -9.01 20.77
CA HIS A 198 3.42 -9.25 20.25
C HIS A 198 3.42 -9.25 18.72
N PRO A 199 3.82 -10.35 18.06
CA PRO A 199 3.67 -10.52 16.62
C PRO A 199 2.24 -10.93 16.25
N ILE A 200 1.65 -10.24 15.27
CA ILE A 200 0.30 -10.53 14.78
C ILE A 200 0.32 -10.67 13.26
N ALA A 201 -0.19 -11.80 12.77
CA ALA A 201 -0.36 -12.06 11.36
C ALA A 201 -1.73 -11.54 10.90
N VAL A 202 -1.77 -10.62 9.93
CA VAL A 202 -3.01 -10.02 9.42
C VAL A 202 -3.27 -10.54 8.02
N ASN A 203 -4.40 -11.22 7.79
CA ASN A 203 -4.72 -11.80 6.48
C ASN A 203 -3.54 -12.59 5.84
N PRO A 204 -2.83 -13.45 6.59
CA PRO A 204 -1.49 -13.88 6.19
C PRO A 204 -1.46 -14.68 4.88
N ASP A 205 -0.34 -14.60 4.17
CA ASP A 205 -0.01 -15.53 3.10
C ASP A 205 0.09 -16.98 3.63
N ARG A 206 0.24 -17.95 2.72
CA ARG A 206 0.28 -19.37 3.10
C ARG A 206 1.46 -19.71 4.02
N ALA A 207 2.62 -19.10 3.79
CA ALA A 207 3.82 -19.38 4.55
C ALA A 207 3.74 -18.76 5.96
N LEU A 208 3.31 -17.49 6.06
CA LEU A 208 3.14 -16.82 7.34
C LEU A 208 2.03 -17.46 8.17
N ARG A 209 0.93 -17.90 7.54
CA ARG A 209 -0.14 -18.64 8.24
C ARG A 209 0.37 -19.92 8.89
N LYS A 210 1.24 -20.66 8.19
CA LYS A 210 1.86 -21.88 8.74
C LYS A 210 2.73 -21.54 9.95
N ILE A 211 3.60 -20.53 9.83
CA ILE A 211 4.48 -20.08 10.91
C ILE A 211 3.67 -19.59 12.13
N ALA A 212 2.64 -18.78 11.89
CA ALA A 212 1.79 -18.26 12.95
C ALA A 212 1.09 -19.39 13.72
N ALA A 213 0.58 -20.41 13.02
CA ALA A 213 0.00 -21.60 13.66
C ALA A 213 1.03 -22.42 14.44
N GLU A 214 2.25 -22.59 13.91
CA GLU A 214 3.33 -23.33 14.59
C GLU A 214 3.84 -22.62 15.85
N ARG A 215 3.77 -21.29 15.89
CA ARG A 215 4.30 -20.45 16.98
C ARG A 215 3.22 -19.85 17.87
N ASP A 216 1.97 -20.24 17.67
CA ASP A 216 0.80 -19.73 18.38
C ASP A 216 0.69 -18.19 18.34
N TRP A 217 1.03 -17.60 17.20
CA TRP A 217 0.87 -16.17 16.97
C TRP A 217 -0.58 -15.83 16.64
N GLU A 218 -1.03 -14.67 17.11
CA GLU A 218 -2.38 -14.18 16.81
C GLU A 218 -2.55 -14.00 15.30
N ILE A 219 -3.66 -14.53 14.76
CA ILE A 219 -4.06 -14.31 13.38
C ILE A 219 -5.32 -13.44 13.37
N ARG A 220 -5.23 -12.26 12.75
CA ARG A 220 -6.38 -11.38 12.50
C ARG A 220 -6.84 -11.50 11.06
N THR A 221 -8.16 -11.41 10.87
CA THR A 221 -8.78 -11.37 9.54
C THR A 221 -9.48 -10.03 9.37
N PHE A 222 -9.02 -9.21 8.44
CA PHE A 222 -9.69 -7.96 8.06
C PHE A 222 -10.46 -8.17 6.77
N ARG A 223 -11.70 -7.66 6.70
CA ARG A 223 -12.62 -7.90 5.59
C ARG A 223 -13.26 -6.63 5.04
N ASN A 224 -13.22 -5.52 5.76
CA ASN A 224 -14.01 -4.33 5.45
C ASN A 224 -13.14 -3.15 4.98
N PRO A 225 -12.80 -3.05 3.68
CA PRO A 225 -12.28 -1.78 3.14
C PRO A 225 -13.42 -0.74 3.15
N ILE A 226 -13.21 0.42 3.78
CA ILE A 226 -14.25 1.47 3.90
C ILE A 226 -14.01 2.58 2.87
N PRO A 227 -14.96 2.86 1.96
CA PRO A 227 -14.99 4.10 1.18
C PRO A 227 -15.21 5.32 2.08
N LEU A 228 -14.41 6.39 1.91
CA LEU A 228 -14.52 7.63 2.68
C LEU A 228 -15.83 8.41 2.46
N ILE A 229 -16.60 8.09 1.42
CA ILE A 229 -17.89 8.73 1.12
C ILE A 229 -18.96 7.64 1.08
N PRO A 230 -19.97 7.66 1.98
CA PRO A 230 -21.14 6.81 1.82
C PRO A 230 -21.83 7.20 0.51
N MET A 231 -22.01 6.24 -0.40
CA MET A 231 -22.81 6.45 -1.60
C MET A 231 -24.20 6.93 -1.17
N PRO A 232 -24.75 8.01 -1.75
CA PRO A 232 -26.06 8.50 -1.39
C PRO A 232 -27.07 7.37 -1.53
N THR A 233 -27.90 7.18 -0.50
CA THR A 233 -28.94 6.14 -0.53
C THR A 233 -29.92 6.47 -1.65
N GLY A 234 -30.52 5.44 -2.28
CA GLY A 234 -31.35 5.59 -3.49
C GLY A 234 -32.52 6.57 -3.40
N LYS A 235 -32.84 7.11 -2.22
CA LYS A 235 -33.80 8.20 -2.03
C LYS A 235 -33.24 9.58 -2.45
N GLU A 236 -31.95 9.84 -2.27
CA GLU A 236 -31.31 11.13 -2.62
C GLU A 236 -30.96 11.25 -4.11
N LEU A 237 -30.83 10.13 -4.82
CA LEU A 237 -30.63 10.08 -6.28
C LEU A 237 -31.85 10.52 -7.10
N SER A 238 -33.03 10.65 -6.49
CA SER A 238 -34.26 11.04 -7.18
C SER A 238 -34.29 12.50 -7.64
N ILE A 239 -33.46 13.37 -7.05
CA ILE A 239 -33.41 14.80 -7.39
C ILE A 239 -32.42 15.09 -8.54
N GLY A 240 -31.46 14.19 -8.80
CA GLY A 240 -30.45 14.33 -9.87
C GLY A 240 -30.68 13.50 -11.15
N GLY A 241 -31.77 12.72 -11.21
CA GLY A 241 -32.02 11.74 -12.28
C GLY A 241 -32.25 12.31 -13.68
N SER A 242 -32.52 13.60 -13.82
CA SER A 242 -32.82 14.24 -15.12
C SER A 242 -31.57 14.52 -15.97
N VAL A 243 -30.38 14.63 -15.40
CA VAL A 243 -29.14 14.90 -16.17
C VAL A 243 -28.47 13.61 -16.66
N ILE A 244 -28.53 12.53 -15.86
CA ILE A 244 -27.89 11.24 -16.20
C ILE A 244 -28.70 10.44 -17.23
N ALA A 245 -30.03 10.55 -17.21
CA ALA A 245 -30.90 9.86 -18.17
C ALA A 245 -30.65 10.30 -19.63
N GLY A 246 -30.23 11.56 -19.84
CA GLY A 246 -29.91 12.07 -21.18
C GLY A 246 -28.69 11.41 -21.81
N ILE A 247 -27.65 11.10 -21.02
CA ILE A 247 -26.39 10.53 -21.52
C ILE A 247 -26.57 9.05 -21.87
N ALA A 248 -27.33 8.30 -21.07
CA ALA A 248 -27.62 6.88 -21.33
C ALA A 248 -28.50 6.69 -22.58
N ALA A 249 -29.49 7.57 -22.80
CA ALA A 249 -30.39 7.48 -23.95
C ALA A 249 -29.67 7.74 -25.29
N VAL A 250 -28.73 8.69 -25.33
CA VAL A 250 -27.90 8.96 -26.52
C VAL A 250 -26.98 7.77 -26.83
N SER A 251 -26.41 7.14 -25.81
CA SER A 251 -25.53 5.97 -25.95
C SER A 251 -26.25 4.74 -26.52
N ALA A 252 -27.47 4.47 -26.03
CA ALA A 252 -28.29 3.36 -26.51
C ALA A 252 -28.82 3.60 -27.94
N GLY A 253 -29.19 4.85 -28.27
CA GLY A 253 -29.63 5.24 -29.61
C GLY A 253 -28.54 5.08 -30.67
N ILE A 254 -27.31 5.51 -30.35
CA ILE A 254 -26.13 5.35 -31.23
C ILE A 254 -25.80 3.86 -31.41
N TRP A 255 -25.81 3.07 -30.33
CA TRP A 255 -25.53 1.64 -30.39
C TRP A 255 -26.57 0.85 -31.20
N TRP A 256 -27.85 1.20 -31.08
CA TRP A 256 -28.92 0.59 -31.88
C TRP A 256 -28.84 0.99 -33.35
N TRP A 257 -28.48 2.24 -33.66
CA TRP A 257 -28.26 2.69 -35.04
C TRP A 257 -27.10 1.96 -35.71
N TYR A 258 -25.98 1.75 -35.01
CA TYR A 258 -24.83 1.00 -35.52
C TYR A 258 -25.08 -0.51 -35.71
N ARG A 259 -26.08 -1.08 -35.01
CA ARG A 259 -26.44 -2.51 -35.11
C ARG A 259 -27.53 -2.82 -36.12
N ARG A 260 -28.07 -1.82 -36.82
CA ARG A 260 -28.99 -2.10 -37.93
C ARG A 260 -28.22 -2.73 -39.10
N PRO A 261 -28.56 -3.96 -39.53
CA PRO A 261 -27.99 -4.51 -40.75
C PRO A 261 -28.41 -3.63 -41.92
N HIS A 262 -27.43 -3.05 -42.62
CA HIS A 262 -27.64 -2.43 -43.92
C HIS A 262 -28.00 -3.54 -44.92
N HIS A 263 -29.29 -3.83 -45.08
CA HIS A 263 -29.75 -4.55 -46.25
C HIS A 263 -29.62 -3.61 -47.44
N ALA A 264 -28.58 -3.82 -48.23
CA ALA A 264 -28.45 -3.24 -49.56
C ALA A 264 -29.55 -3.83 -50.46
N ALA A 265 -30.33 -2.94 -51.05
CA ALA A 265 -31.09 -3.14 -52.28
C ALA A 265 -30.76 -1.97 -53.20
#